data_AF-A0A352SD53-F1
#
_entry.id   AF-A0A352SD53-F1
#
_cell.length_a   1.000
_cell.length_b   1.000
_cell.length_c   1.000
_cell.angle_alpha   90.00
_cell.angle_beta   90.00
_cell.angle_gamma   90.00
#
_symmetry.space_group_name_H-M   'P 1'
#
loop_
_entity.id
_entity.type
_entity.pdbx_description
1 polymer ?
#
loop_
_entity_poly.entity_id
_entity_poly.type
_entity_poly.pdbx_seq_one_letter_code
_entity_poly.pdbx_strand_id
1 'polypeptide(L)'
;DLQEVPFTCKQELRDSLKARPLLGLHQAARQEDIVQIQASSGTTGSPAYVGLTSSDKAAWAEVTERGLYACGVRKGDFVLHAFAMSKGFVGGIPIYQGIERIGAIDVPIGADGGADRLLIAARDARPRCVVGTPNYLLHLANIAEEVIGMPASALGVERLIVGGEPGGGNPAIRGALEQAWGAKCCELMGGTDLGCVYWAESDD
;
A
#
# COMPACT_ATOMS: atom_id res chain seq x y z
N ASP A 1 -31.06 9.05 9.42
CA ASP A 1 -31.14 7.59 9.15
C ASP A 1 -29.80 6.89 9.25
N LEU A 2 -28.74 7.27 8.53
CA LEU A 2 -27.44 6.55 8.61
C LEU A 2 -26.84 6.50 10.04
N GLN A 3 -27.02 7.57 10.82
CA GLN A 3 -26.58 7.64 12.23
C GLN A 3 -27.31 6.65 13.16
N GLU A 4 -28.43 6.09 12.73
CA GLU A 4 -29.21 5.10 13.49
C GLU A 4 -28.70 3.66 13.27
N VAL A 5 -27.82 3.45 12.27
CA VAL A 5 -27.23 2.14 11.99
C VAL A 5 -26.12 1.86 13.01
N PRO A 6 -26.12 0.71 13.70
CA PRO A 6 -25.08 0.39 14.68
C PRO A 6 -23.71 0.24 14.00
N PHE A 7 -22.66 0.66 14.70
CA PHE A 7 -21.28 0.44 14.24
C PHE A 7 -20.91 -1.04 14.28
N THR A 8 -20.06 -1.46 13.34
CA THR A 8 -19.33 -2.73 13.43
C THR A 8 -17.93 -2.47 13.95
N CYS A 9 -17.55 -3.17 15.01
CA CYS A 9 -16.24 -3.07 15.64
C CYS A 9 -15.32 -4.21 15.20
N LYS A 10 -14.00 -3.99 15.30
CA LYS A 10 -12.99 -5.00 14.93
C LYS A 10 -13.16 -6.32 15.69
N GLN A 11 -13.64 -6.28 16.93
CA GLN A 11 -13.89 -7.47 17.73
C GLN A 11 -15.03 -8.32 17.16
N GLU A 12 -16.10 -7.71 16.67
CA GLU A 12 -17.21 -8.42 16.03
C GLU A 12 -16.76 -9.13 14.75
N LEU A 13 -15.90 -8.50 13.95
CA LEU A 13 -15.29 -9.15 12.78
C LEU A 13 -14.45 -10.37 13.19
N ARG A 14 -13.64 -10.25 14.25
CA ARG A 14 -12.84 -11.37 14.76
C ARG A 14 -13.70 -12.52 15.26
N ASP A 15 -14.77 -12.24 15.99
CA ASP A 15 -15.66 -13.27 16.52
C ASP A 15 -16.45 -13.95 15.40
N SER A 16 -16.86 -13.17 14.40
CA SER A 16 -17.44 -13.67 13.15
C SER A 16 -16.50 -14.64 12.42
N LEU A 17 -15.22 -14.29 12.26
CA LEU A 17 -14.18 -15.13 11.64
C LEU A 17 -13.92 -16.42 12.43
N LYS A 18 -13.91 -16.36 13.76
CA LYS A 18 -13.77 -17.55 14.62
C LYS A 18 -14.97 -18.49 14.51
N ALA A 19 -16.18 -17.93 14.44
CA ALA A 19 -17.41 -18.71 14.34
C ALA A 19 -17.54 -19.43 12.99
N ARG A 20 -17.07 -18.81 11.90
CA ARG A 20 -17.03 -19.42 10.56
C ARG A 20 -15.73 -19.10 9.84
N PRO A 21 -14.65 -19.85 10.08
CA PRO A 21 -13.43 -19.73 9.28
C PRO A 21 -13.72 -20.09 7.81
N LEU A 22 -13.10 -19.47 6.80
CA LEU A 22 -12.06 -18.45 6.87
C LEU A 22 -12.58 -17.01 6.77
N LEU A 23 -13.78 -16.80 6.23
CA LEU A 23 -14.30 -15.48 5.82
C LEU A 23 -15.39 -14.92 6.76
N GLY A 24 -15.67 -15.62 7.86
CA GLY A 24 -16.57 -15.20 8.91
C GLY A 24 -18.05 -15.30 8.54
N LEU A 25 -18.92 -15.15 9.53
CA LEU A 25 -20.38 -15.08 9.35
C LEU A 25 -20.82 -13.87 8.51
N HIS A 26 -19.98 -12.84 8.41
CA HIS A 26 -20.23 -11.62 7.65
C HIS A 26 -19.95 -11.76 6.14
N GLN A 27 -19.37 -12.87 5.68
CA GLN A 27 -19.30 -13.17 4.25
C GLN A 27 -20.72 -13.20 3.65
N ALA A 28 -20.96 -12.32 2.68
CA ALA A 28 -22.23 -12.19 1.95
C ALA A 28 -22.23 -12.92 0.60
N ALA A 29 -21.08 -12.99 -0.09
CA ALA A 29 -20.97 -13.68 -1.38
C ALA A 29 -20.82 -15.20 -1.21
N ARG A 30 -21.23 -15.98 -2.21
CA ARG A 30 -21.02 -17.44 -2.21
C ARG A 30 -19.52 -17.74 -2.39
N GLN A 31 -19.07 -18.87 -1.85
CA GLN A 31 -17.66 -19.27 -1.90
C GLN A 31 -17.12 -19.35 -3.34
N GLU A 32 -17.93 -19.81 -4.29
CA GLU A 32 -17.59 -19.93 -5.71
C GLU A 32 -17.40 -18.59 -6.43
N ASP A 33 -17.91 -17.49 -5.85
CA ASP A 33 -17.78 -16.14 -6.42
C ASP A 33 -16.50 -15.42 -5.90
N ILE A 34 -15.85 -15.94 -4.85
CA ILE A 34 -14.64 -15.36 -4.25
C ILE A 34 -13.41 -15.74 -5.07
N VAL A 35 -12.67 -14.74 -5.56
CA VAL A 35 -11.49 -14.93 -6.43
C VAL A 35 -10.17 -14.50 -5.80
N GLN A 36 -10.22 -13.79 -4.67
CA GLN A 36 -9.03 -13.36 -3.95
C GLN A 36 -9.32 -13.21 -2.45
N ILE A 37 -8.31 -13.45 -1.61
CA ILE A 37 -8.37 -13.17 -0.17
C ILE A 37 -7.24 -12.20 0.19
N GLN A 38 -7.57 -11.22 1.01
CA GLN A 38 -6.61 -10.32 1.66
C GLN A 38 -6.61 -10.57 3.17
N ALA A 39 -5.50 -10.28 3.82
CA ALA A 39 -5.27 -10.50 5.23
C ALA A 39 -4.75 -9.22 5.91
N SER A 40 -5.23 -8.96 7.12
CA SER A 40 -4.65 -7.92 7.96
C SER A 40 -3.30 -8.37 8.52
N SER A 41 -2.35 -7.46 8.69
CA SER A 41 -0.99 -7.74 9.21
C SER A 41 -0.94 -8.24 10.67
N GLY A 42 -2.04 -8.20 11.42
CA GLY A 42 -2.25 -8.89 12.70
C GLY A 42 -1.15 -8.68 13.74
N THR A 43 -1.20 -7.59 14.52
CA THR A 43 -0.17 -7.30 15.53
C THR A 43 -0.35 -8.02 16.88
N THR A 44 -1.49 -8.68 17.13
CA THR A 44 -1.79 -9.32 18.43
C THR A 44 -2.69 -10.57 18.36
N GLY A 45 -2.86 -11.21 17.19
CA GLY A 45 -3.71 -12.39 17.04
C GLY A 45 -3.79 -12.95 15.62
N SER A 46 -4.70 -13.92 15.39
CA SER A 46 -4.96 -14.47 14.07
C SER A 46 -5.36 -13.37 13.06
N PRO A 47 -4.83 -13.40 11.82
CA PRO A 47 -5.15 -12.39 10.81
C PRO A 47 -6.65 -12.38 10.50
N ALA A 48 -7.19 -11.18 10.27
CA ALA A 48 -8.52 -11.03 9.69
C ALA A 48 -8.45 -11.20 8.17
N TYR A 49 -9.23 -12.13 7.65
CA TYR A 49 -9.29 -12.42 6.22
C TYR A 49 -10.53 -11.81 5.59
N VAL A 50 -10.37 -11.24 4.40
CA VAL A 50 -11.42 -10.63 3.61
C VAL A 50 -11.42 -11.24 2.22
N GLY A 51 -12.54 -11.82 1.82
CA GLY A 51 -12.74 -12.42 0.50
C GLY A 51 -13.31 -11.40 -0.47
N LEU A 52 -12.76 -11.35 -1.67
CA LEU A 52 -13.17 -10.44 -2.74
C LEU A 52 -13.75 -11.23 -3.91
N THR A 53 -14.94 -10.84 -4.36
CA THR A 53 -15.45 -11.27 -5.66
C THR A 53 -14.66 -10.60 -6.78
N SER A 54 -14.91 -11.01 -8.03
CA SER A 54 -14.30 -10.32 -9.19
C SER A 54 -14.73 -8.86 -9.28
N SER A 55 -15.97 -8.54 -8.89
CA SER A 55 -16.46 -7.16 -8.84
C SER A 55 -15.78 -6.36 -7.74
N ASP A 56 -15.64 -6.93 -6.53
CA ASP A 56 -14.98 -6.24 -5.41
C ASP A 56 -13.51 -5.95 -5.73
N LYS A 57 -12.81 -6.94 -6.31
CA LYS A 57 -11.43 -6.77 -6.75
C LYS A 57 -11.30 -5.65 -7.78
N ALA A 58 -12.22 -5.55 -8.75
CA ALA A 58 -12.22 -4.49 -9.74
C ALA A 58 -12.46 -3.11 -9.10
N ALA A 59 -13.41 -3.02 -8.17
CA ALA A 59 -13.71 -1.78 -7.44
C ALA A 59 -12.52 -1.32 -6.58
N TRP A 60 -11.87 -2.25 -5.85
CA TRP A 60 -10.67 -1.96 -5.08
C TRP A 60 -9.55 -1.44 -5.98
N ALA A 61 -9.32 -2.10 -7.11
CA ALA A 61 -8.28 -1.70 -8.04
C ALA A 61 -8.57 -0.31 -8.66
N GLU A 62 -9.82 0.03 -8.96
CA GLU A 62 -10.22 1.35 -9.44
C GLU A 62 -10.00 2.45 -8.39
N VAL A 63 -10.38 2.22 -7.14
CA VAL A 63 -10.16 3.23 -6.08
C VAL A 63 -8.67 3.42 -5.81
N THR A 64 -7.89 2.33 -5.80
CA THR A 64 -6.43 2.41 -5.67
C THR A 64 -5.78 3.13 -6.85
N GLU A 65 -6.19 2.84 -8.08
CA GLU A 65 -5.78 3.57 -9.30
C GLU A 65 -6.01 5.08 -9.13
N ARG A 66 -7.23 5.48 -8.74
CA ARG A 66 -7.56 6.90 -8.54
C ARG A 66 -6.73 7.55 -7.43
N GLY A 67 -6.47 6.83 -6.33
CA GLY A 67 -5.65 7.33 -5.24
C GLY A 67 -4.19 7.54 -5.65
N LEU A 68 -3.58 6.55 -6.31
CA LEU A 68 -2.22 6.67 -6.85
C LEU A 68 -2.12 7.78 -7.90
N TYR A 69 -3.13 7.92 -8.76
CA TYR A 69 -3.20 9.00 -9.74
C TYR A 69 -3.29 10.38 -9.04
N ALA A 70 -4.08 10.50 -7.97
CA ALA A 70 -4.16 11.73 -7.18
C ALA A 70 -2.79 12.10 -6.56
N CYS A 71 -2.01 11.11 -6.13
CA CYS A 71 -0.64 11.31 -5.64
C CYS A 71 0.42 11.54 -6.75
N GLY A 72 -0.01 11.70 -8.01
CA GLY A 72 0.87 12.10 -9.10
C GLY A 72 1.47 10.95 -9.94
N VAL A 73 1.06 9.70 -9.74
CA VAL A 73 1.47 8.57 -10.60
C VAL A 73 0.83 8.72 -11.98
N ARG A 74 1.61 8.52 -13.05
CA ARG A 74 1.14 8.60 -14.43
C ARG A 74 1.54 7.37 -15.23
N LYS A 75 0.86 7.20 -16.37
CA LYS A 75 1.15 6.12 -17.33
C LYS A 75 2.61 6.17 -17.76
N GLY A 76 3.28 5.03 -17.74
CA GLY A 76 4.70 4.89 -18.11
C GLY A 76 5.69 5.19 -16.99
N ASP A 77 5.24 5.71 -15.83
CA ASP A 77 6.11 5.89 -14.67
C ASP A 77 6.58 4.53 -14.15
N PHE A 78 7.88 4.39 -13.88
CA PHE A 78 8.38 3.31 -13.03
C PHE A 78 8.00 3.62 -11.58
N VAL A 79 7.32 2.68 -10.93
CA VAL A 79 6.90 2.75 -9.53
C VAL A 79 7.66 1.69 -8.74
N LEU A 80 8.58 2.11 -7.87
CA LEU A 80 9.25 1.19 -6.95
C LEU A 80 8.30 0.82 -5.82
N HIS A 81 7.89 -0.44 -5.79
CA HIS A 81 6.94 -0.94 -4.81
C HIS A 81 7.67 -1.54 -3.62
N ALA A 82 7.69 -0.79 -2.51
CA ALA A 82 8.41 -1.11 -1.28
C ALA A 82 7.49 -1.59 -0.13
N PHE A 83 6.18 -1.76 -0.36
CA PHE A 83 5.34 -2.53 0.56
C PHE A 83 5.65 -4.03 0.46
N ALA A 84 5.43 -4.78 1.53
CA ALA A 84 5.57 -6.24 1.47
C ALA A 84 4.57 -6.84 0.48
N MET A 85 5.05 -7.71 -0.41
CA MET A 85 4.23 -8.36 -1.44
C MET A 85 3.65 -9.69 -0.98
N SER A 86 4.41 -10.43 -0.18
CA SER A 86 3.95 -11.64 0.48
C SER A 86 3.15 -11.34 1.76
N LYS A 87 2.41 -12.33 2.28
CA LYS A 87 1.55 -12.30 3.50
C LYS A 87 0.09 -11.88 3.31
N GLY A 88 -0.36 -11.65 2.08
CA GLY A 88 -1.74 -11.20 1.82
C GLY A 88 -2.01 -9.79 2.36
N PHE A 89 -0.96 -9.00 2.57
CA PHE A 89 -1.07 -7.61 2.98
C PHE A 89 -1.66 -6.77 1.85
N VAL A 90 -2.64 -5.92 2.19
CA VAL A 90 -3.34 -5.09 1.19
C VAL A 90 -2.44 -4.05 0.51
N GLY A 91 -1.29 -3.71 1.08
CA GLY A 91 -0.29 -2.87 0.41
C GLY A 91 0.51 -3.60 -0.67
N GLY A 92 0.38 -4.93 -0.80
CA GLY A 92 1.03 -5.73 -1.84
C GLY A 92 0.18 -5.77 -3.12
N ILE A 93 -0.40 -6.94 -3.43
CA ILE A 93 -1.13 -7.18 -4.69
C ILE A 93 -2.16 -6.09 -5.07
N PRO A 94 -3.00 -5.57 -4.14
CA PRO A 94 -3.97 -4.53 -4.51
C PRO A 94 -3.33 -3.21 -4.96
N ILE A 95 -2.16 -2.82 -4.44
CA ILE A 95 -1.41 -1.65 -4.91
C ILE A 95 -0.88 -1.90 -6.33
N TYR A 96 -0.29 -3.06 -6.58
CA TYR A 96 0.15 -3.48 -7.93
C TYR A 96 -1.01 -3.38 -8.94
N GLN A 97 -2.21 -3.89 -8.58
CA GLN A 97 -3.38 -3.83 -9.44
C GLN A 97 -3.80 -2.38 -9.77
N GLY A 98 -3.66 -1.45 -8.83
CA GLY A 98 -3.88 -0.02 -9.09
C GLY A 98 -2.83 0.58 -10.02
N ILE A 99 -1.54 0.26 -9.81
CA ILE A 99 -0.42 0.72 -10.65
C ILE A 99 -0.61 0.24 -12.09
N GLU A 100 -0.91 -1.05 -12.28
CA GLU A 100 -1.13 -1.67 -13.60
C GLU A 100 -2.28 -0.99 -14.35
N ARG A 101 -3.37 -0.66 -13.65
CA ARG A 101 -4.54 -0.01 -14.26
C ARG A 101 -4.27 1.42 -14.75
N ILE A 102 -3.39 2.18 -14.07
CA ILE A 102 -2.91 3.47 -14.57
C ILE A 102 -2.13 3.30 -15.89
N GLY A 103 -1.56 2.11 -16.12
CA GLY A 103 -0.55 1.87 -17.15
C GLY A 103 0.84 2.34 -16.72
N ALA A 104 1.06 2.49 -15.42
CA ALA A 104 2.39 2.65 -14.83
C ALA A 104 3.09 1.27 -14.76
N ILE A 105 4.41 1.29 -14.60
CA ILE A 105 5.25 0.09 -14.59
C ILE A 105 5.62 -0.20 -13.14
N ASP A 106 5.05 -1.27 -12.60
CA ASP A 106 5.38 -1.72 -11.26
C ASP A 106 6.77 -2.37 -11.23
N VAL A 107 7.56 -2.04 -10.20
CA VAL A 107 8.83 -2.70 -9.88
C VAL A 107 8.64 -3.47 -8.55
N PRO A 108 8.11 -4.71 -8.61
CA PRO A 108 7.58 -5.45 -7.46
C PRO A 108 8.67 -6.15 -6.63
N ILE A 109 9.63 -5.39 -6.09
CA ILE A 109 10.64 -5.99 -5.19
C ILE A 109 10.03 -6.30 -3.82
N GLY A 110 9.25 -5.34 -3.29
CA GLY A 110 8.64 -5.40 -1.98
C GLY A 110 9.63 -5.35 -0.81
N ALA A 111 9.13 -5.00 0.37
CA ALA A 111 9.94 -4.99 1.60
C ALA A 111 10.53 -6.38 1.93
N ASP A 112 9.82 -7.45 1.54
CA ASP A 112 10.24 -8.85 1.69
C ASP A 112 11.38 -9.24 0.74
N GLY A 113 11.63 -8.48 -0.33
CA GLY A 113 12.81 -8.61 -1.17
C GLY A 113 14.11 -8.10 -0.52
N GLY A 114 13.99 -7.31 0.55
CA GLY A 114 15.11 -6.74 1.29
C GLY A 114 15.56 -5.37 0.76
N ALA A 115 16.12 -4.57 1.67
CA ALA A 115 16.49 -3.18 1.41
C ALA A 115 17.52 -3.04 0.28
N ASP A 116 18.53 -3.91 0.24
CA ASP A 116 19.58 -3.89 -0.77
C ASP A 116 19.02 -4.06 -2.19
N ARG A 117 18.10 -5.02 -2.37
CA ARG A 117 17.48 -5.26 -3.67
C ARG A 117 16.59 -4.11 -4.10
N LEU A 118 15.86 -3.49 -3.18
CA LEU A 118 15.06 -2.30 -3.46
C LEU A 118 15.93 -1.15 -3.93
N LEU A 119 17.05 -0.88 -3.26
CA LEU A 119 17.96 0.21 -3.62
C LEU A 119 18.70 -0.06 -4.93
N ILE A 120 19.15 -1.30 -5.17
CA ILE A 120 19.74 -1.70 -6.45
C ILE A 120 18.71 -1.51 -7.58
N ALA A 121 17.48 -1.97 -7.40
CA ALA A 121 16.42 -1.76 -8.38
C ALA A 121 16.09 -0.27 -8.57
N ALA A 122 16.11 0.54 -7.51
CA ALA A 122 15.91 1.98 -7.59
C ALA A 122 17.02 2.65 -8.42
N ARG A 123 18.28 2.26 -8.23
CA ARG A 123 19.41 2.75 -9.02
C ARG A 123 19.26 2.37 -10.49
N ASP A 124 18.90 1.13 -10.77
CA ASP A 124 18.87 0.59 -12.14
C ASP A 124 17.63 1.08 -12.92
N ALA A 125 16.46 1.16 -12.27
CA ALA A 125 15.21 1.59 -12.89
C ALA A 125 15.02 3.11 -12.88
N ARG A 126 15.70 3.84 -11.97
CA ARG A 126 15.50 5.28 -11.71
C ARG A 126 14.02 5.67 -11.63
N PRO A 127 13.27 5.11 -10.67
CA PRO A 127 11.83 5.25 -10.61
C PRO A 127 11.44 6.69 -10.33
N ARG A 128 10.40 7.18 -11.01
CA ARG A 128 9.82 8.49 -10.71
C ARG A 128 9.02 8.46 -9.40
N CYS A 129 8.42 7.31 -9.08
CA CYS A 129 7.58 7.14 -7.90
C CYS A 129 8.08 5.99 -7.02
N VAL A 130 7.98 6.16 -5.70
CA VAL A 130 8.21 5.08 -4.72
C VAL A 130 6.99 4.98 -3.82
N VAL A 131 6.49 3.75 -3.60
CA VAL A 131 5.33 3.50 -2.74
C VAL A 131 5.69 2.55 -1.59
N GLY A 132 5.39 2.91 -0.34
CA GLY A 132 5.80 2.10 0.82
C GLY A 132 5.38 2.69 2.18
N THR A 133 5.82 2.09 3.28
CA THR A 133 5.57 2.67 4.62
C THR A 133 6.56 3.81 4.91
N PRO A 134 6.12 4.91 5.55
CA PRO A 134 6.97 6.05 5.91
C PRO A 134 8.32 5.67 6.53
N ASN A 135 8.32 4.88 7.60
CA ASN A 135 9.56 4.56 8.32
C ASN A 135 10.49 3.69 7.48
N TYR A 136 9.93 2.81 6.64
CA TYR A 136 10.74 1.96 5.79
C TYR A 136 11.39 2.76 4.65
N LEU A 137 10.66 3.68 4.02
CA LEU A 137 11.25 4.56 3.00
C LEU A 137 12.33 5.47 3.59
N LEU A 138 12.15 5.94 4.82
CA LEU A 138 13.20 6.72 5.50
C LEU A 138 14.44 5.84 5.78
N HIS A 139 14.24 4.60 6.22
CA HIS A 139 15.32 3.63 6.41
C HIS A 139 16.09 3.37 5.10
N LEU A 140 15.39 3.13 3.98
CA LEU A 140 16.01 2.94 2.67
C LEU A 140 16.86 4.15 2.27
N ALA A 141 16.37 5.37 2.48
CA ALA A 141 17.16 6.57 2.16
C ALA A 141 18.43 6.69 3.00
N ASN A 142 18.35 6.37 4.29
CA ASN A 142 19.49 6.46 5.20
C ASN A 142 20.63 5.49 4.87
N ILE A 143 20.32 4.34 4.26
CA ILE A 143 21.33 3.33 3.91
C ILE A 143 21.73 3.36 2.42
N ALA A 144 21.10 4.22 1.61
CA ALA A 144 21.33 4.26 0.16
C ALA A 144 22.80 4.45 -0.22
N GLU A 145 23.49 5.40 0.43
CA GLU A 145 24.90 5.68 0.10
C GLU A 145 25.81 4.50 0.44
N GLU A 146 25.56 3.79 1.53
CA GLU A 146 26.29 2.57 1.92
C GLU A 146 26.08 1.43 0.93
N VAL A 147 24.84 1.20 0.49
CA VAL A 147 24.44 0.04 -0.31
C VAL A 147 24.74 0.22 -1.80
N ILE A 148 24.43 1.40 -2.35
CA ILE A 148 24.51 1.65 -3.80
C ILE A 148 25.50 2.76 -4.18
N GLY A 149 26.21 3.34 -3.22
CA GLY A 149 27.24 4.35 -3.47
C GLY A 149 26.71 5.72 -3.89
N MET A 150 25.42 6.00 -3.68
CA MET A 150 24.80 7.30 -3.95
C MET A 150 23.63 7.57 -3.01
N PRO A 151 23.38 8.83 -2.63
CA PRO A 151 22.24 9.18 -1.79
C PRO A 151 20.91 8.95 -2.52
N ALA A 152 19.85 8.68 -1.77
CA ALA A 152 18.52 8.44 -2.34
C ALA A 152 17.99 9.64 -3.14
N SER A 153 18.34 10.87 -2.75
CA SER A 153 18.01 12.10 -3.48
C SER A 153 18.62 12.19 -4.88
N ALA A 154 19.61 11.38 -5.22
CA ALA A 154 20.20 11.31 -6.55
C ALA A 154 19.52 10.28 -7.48
N LEU A 155 18.57 9.49 -6.97
CA LEU A 155 17.91 8.42 -7.73
C LEU A 155 16.92 8.95 -8.79
N GLY A 156 16.47 10.21 -8.66
CA GLY A 156 15.52 10.84 -9.58
C GLY A 156 14.05 10.61 -9.21
N VAL A 157 13.78 10.23 -7.96
CA VAL A 157 12.43 10.10 -7.42
C VAL A 157 11.79 11.48 -7.29
N GLU A 158 10.56 11.63 -7.76
CA GLU A 158 9.78 12.89 -7.66
C GLU A 158 8.60 12.77 -6.69
N ARG A 159 8.10 11.55 -6.49
CA ARG A 159 6.91 11.27 -5.66
C ARG A 159 7.17 10.10 -4.71
N LEU A 160 7.02 10.36 -3.42
CA LEU A 160 6.89 9.33 -2.38
C LEU A 160 5.41 9.19 -2.03
N ILE A 161 4.92 7.96 -2.08
CA ILE A 161 3.52 7.65 -1.80
C ILE A 161 3.51 6.73 -0.60
N VAL A 162 3.12 7.26 0.55
CA VAL A 162 3.26 6.57 1.82
C VAL A 162 1.93 6.13 2.40
N GLY A 163 1.91 5.01 3.11
CA GLY A 163 0.71 4.54 3.80
C GLY A 163 1.00 3.32 4.68
N GLY A 164 -0.07 2.71 5.22
CA GLY A 164 0.02 1.50 6.03
C GLY A 164 0.45 1.70 7.50
N GLU A 165 1.00 2.87 7.84
CA GLU A 165 1.28 3.34 9.20
C GLU A 165 1.21 4.88 9.24
N PRO A 166 1.06 5.50 10.43
CA PRO A 166 1.11 6.96 10.53
C PRO A 166 2.46 7.51 10.08
N GLY A 167 2.45 8.52 9.21
CA GLY A 167 3.68 9.26 8.89
C GLY A 167 3.51 10.38 7.89
N GLY A 168 2.84 10.13 6.76
CA GLY A 168 2.69 11.12 5.69
C GLY A 168 1.99 12.39 6.17
N GLY A 169 0.99 12.28 7.05
CA GLY A 169 0.29 13.42 7.65
C GLY A 169 1.00 14.08 8.83
N ASN A 170 2.13 13.53 9.30
CA ASN A 170 2.93 14.14 10.37
C ASN A 170 4.01 15.06 9.74
N PRO A 171 3.98 16.39 9.99
CA PRO A 171 4.91 17.33 9.35
C PRO A 171 6.39 16.99 9.53
N ALA A 172 6.78 16.45 10.70
CA ALA A 172 8.16 16.12 10.97
C ALA A 172 8.63 14.88 10.17
N ILE A 173 7.79 13.84 10.08
CA ILE A 173 8.10 12.63 9.31
C ILE A 173 8.06 12.94 7.82
N ARG A 174 7.06 13.70 7.37
CA ARG A 174 6.96 14.20 5.99
C ARG A 174 8.23 14.95 5.59
N GLY A 175 8.62 15.98 6.36
CA GLY A 175 9.80 16.77 6.03
C GLY A 175 11.08 15.95 5.97
N ALA A 176 11.25 14.97 6.87
CA ALA A 176 12.39 14.05 6.85
C ALA A 176 12.42 13.18 5.58
N LEU A 177 11.26 12.64 5.17
CA LEU A 177 11.13 11.88 3.92
C LEU A 177 11.46 12.72 2.70
N GLU A 178 10.85 13.90 2.59
CA GLU A 178 11.03 14.79 1.45
C GLU A 178 12.49 15.24 1.32
N GLN A 179 13.15 15.55 2.45
CA GLN A 179 14.57 15.90 2.47
C GLN A 179 15.47 14.73 2.07
N ALA A 180 15.22 13.52 2.61
CA ALA A 180 16.09 12.37 2.39
C ALA A 180 16.04 11.86 0.93
N TRP A 181 14.86 11.96 0.30
CA TRP A 181 14.64 11.51 -1.09
C TRP A 181 14.66 12.64 -2.11
N GLY A 182 14.63 13.92 -1.70
CA GLY A 182 14.50 15.04 -2.63
C GLY A 182 13.19 15.03 -3.43
N ALA A 183 12.13 14.47 -2.85
CA ALA A 183 10.87 14.16 -3.53
C ALA A 183 9.67 14.68 -2.73
N LYS A 184 8.53 14.93 -3.37
CA LYS A 184 7.29 15.32 -2.67
C LYS A 184 6.63 14.09 -2.06
N CYS A 185 6.15 14.21 -0.82
CA CYS A 185 5.47 13.13 -0.12
C CYS A 185 3.94 13.31 -0.14
N CYS A 186 3.23 12.25 -0.52
CA CYS A 186 1.77 12.14 -0.50
C CYS A 186 1.35 10.96 0.36
N GLU A 187 0.24 11.08 1.09
CA GLU A 187 -0.29 10.00 1.93
C GLU A 187 -1.49 9.26 1.30
N LEU A 188 -1.49 7.94 1.47
CA LEU A 188 -2.62 7.05 1.22
C LEU A 188 -3.14 6.51 2.55
N MET A 189 -4.47 6.43 2.68
CA MET A 189 -5.13 5.78 3.80
C MET A 189 -5.97 4.60 3.30
N GLY A 190 -5.84 3.49 4.01
CA GLY A 190 -6.42 2.22 3.61
C GLY A 190 -6.38 1.19 4.72
N GLY A 191 -7.07 0.07 4.50
CA GLY A 191 -7.10 -1.03 5.46
C GLY A 191 -7.88 -2.22 4.92
N THR A 192 -7.53 -3.42 5.40
CA THR A 192 -8.08 -4.68 4.89
C THR A 192 -9.59 -4.79 4.99
N ASP A 193 -10.21 -4.20 6.02
CA ASP A 193 -11.65 -4.38 6.27
C ASP A 193 -12.56 -3.60 5.30
N LEU A 194 -12.03 -2.56 4.63
CA LEU A 194 -12.82 -1.67 3.77
C LEU A 194 -12.30 -1.61 2.34
N GLY A 195 -10.98 -1.50 2.17
CA GLY A 195 -10.36 -1.25 0.88
C GLY A 195 -8.88 -0.94 1.01
N CYS A 196 -8.09 -1.39 0.04
CA CYS A 196 -6.66 -1.11 -0.05
C CYS A 196 -6.35 0.39 0.10
N VAL A 197 -7.13 1.23 -0.58
CA VAL A 197 -7.10 2.68 -0.48
C VAL A 197 -8.55 3.15 -0.42
N TYR A 198 -8.88 4.04 0.49
CA TYR A 198 -10.17 4.75 0.53
C TYR A 198 -10.02 6.26 0.69
N TRP A 199 -8.80 6.75 0.90
CA TRP A 199 -8.45 8.18 0.83
C TRP A 199 -7.02 8.33 0.33
N ALA A 200 -6.77 9.40 -0.43
CA ALA A 200 -5.47 9.75 -0.95
C ALA A 200 -5.30 11.27 -0.95
N GLU A 201 -4.10 11.73 -0.64
CA GLU A 201 -3.72 13.13 -0.77
C GLU A 201 -3.56 13.51 -2.25
N SER A 202 -4.15 14.65 -2.62
CA SER A 202 -3.99 15.23 -3.95
C SER A 202 -2.64 15.92 -4.09
N ASP A 203 -2.04 15.82 -5.26
CA ASP A 203 -0.82 16.53 -5.62
C ASP A 203 -1.05 18.05 -5.85
N ASP A 204 -2.31 18.50 -5.93
CA ASP A 204 -2.74 19.89 -6.09
C ASP A 204 -3.10 20.59 -4.77
#